data_AF-A0A379F7T8-F1
#
_entry.id   AF-A0A379F7T8-F1
#
_cell.length_a   1.000
_cell.length_b   1.000
_cell.length_c   1.000
_cell.angle_alpha   90.00
_cell.angle_beta   90.00
_cell.angle_gamma   90.00
#
_symmetry.space_group_name_H-M   'P 1'
#
loop_
_entity.id
_entity.type
_entity.pdbx_description
1 polymer ?
#
loop_
_entity_poly.entity_id
_entity_poly.type
_entity_poly.pdbx_seq_one_letter_code
_entity_poly.pdbx_strand_id
1 'polypeptide(L)'
;MHEKIKTKLLSQSPLYIIHAEKKLTLAGSGGSIIIDDIGITIKAKQLKINASSVNIDGGGVDQINALTAATEEGVPFCEVCAKIKKEAKDNE
;
A
#
# COMPACT_ATOMS: atom_id res chain seq x y z
N MET A 1 -23.19 10.74 30.71
CA MET A 1 -23.75 9.73 29.80
C MET A 1 -22.60 8.85 29.36
N HIS A 2 -22.48 7.66 29.94
CA HIS A 2 -21.35 6.75 29.74
C HIS A 2 -21.52 6.01 28.40
N GLU A 3 -20.51 6.08 27.54
CA GLU A 3 -20.49 5.35 26.27
C GLU A 3 -20.38 3.84 26.55
N LYS A 4 -21.46 3.10 26.27
CA LYS A 4 -21.47 1.64 26.33
C LYS A 4 -20.83 1.09 25.05
N ILE A 5 -19.55 0.77 25.11
CA ILE A 5 -18.87 -0.01 24.05
C ILE A 5 -19.53 -1.40 23.99
N LYS A 6 -20.28 -1.68 22.91
CA LYS A 6 -21.22 -2.82 22.82
C LYS A 6 -20.70 -4.08 22.12
N THR A 7 -19.45 -4.15 21.70
CA THR A 7 -19.00 -5.30 20.88
C THR A 7 -17.56 -5.66 21.19
N LYS A 8 -17.37 -6.45 22.26
CA LYS A 8 -16.15 -7.24 22.42
C LYS A 8 -16.27 -8.47 21.53
N LEU A 9 -15.27 -8.75 20.71
CA LEU A 9 -15.07 -10.10 20.15
C LEU A 9 -14.62 -10.99 21.30
N LEU A 10 -15.59 -11.52 22.05
CA LEU A 10 -15.35 -12.52 23.09
C LEU A 10 -15.47 -13.89 22.45
N SER A 11 -14.35 -14.47 22.04
CA SER A 11 -14.29 -15.90 21.75
C SER A 11 -12.95 -16.43 22.26
N GLN A 12 -13.01 -17.56 22.97
CA GLN A 12 -11.83 -18.25 23.49
C GLN A 12 -11.15 -19.11 22.40
N SER A 13 -11.46 -18.87 21.13
CA SER A 13 -10.85 -19.62 20.03
C SER A 13 -9.36 -19.31 19.91
N PRO A 14 -8.52 -20.35 19.75
CA PRO A 14 -7.08 -20.18 19.55
C PRO A 14 -6.74 -19.61 18.16
N LEU A 15 -7.69 -19.61 17.21
CA LEU A 15 -7.50 -19.16 15.83
C LEU A 15 -8.73 -18.44 15.29
N TYR A 16 -8.49 -17.34 14.57
CA TYR A 16 -9.49 -16.63 13.78
C TYR A 16 -9.02 -16.59 12.33
N ILE A 17 -9.84 -17.11 11.43
CA ILE A 17 -9.64 -16.99 9.98
C ILE A 17 -10.78 -16.12 9.45
N ILE A 18 -10.44 -14.98 8.84
CA ILE A 18 -11.42 -14.04 8.28
C ILE A 18 -11.17 -13.96 6.78
N HIS A 19 -12.14 -14.43 6.00
CA HIS A 19 -12.15 -14.30 4.54
C HIS A 19 -12.97 -13.07 4.15
N ALA A 20 -12.38 -12.19 3.33
CA ALA A 20 -13.08 -11.08 2.72
C ALA A 20 -12.79 -11.09 1.22
N GLU A 21 -13.83 -11.00 0.40
CA GLU A 21 -13.70 -11.09 -1.07
C GLU A 21 -13.01 -9.86 -1.66
N LYS A 22 -13.26 -8.69 -1.08
CA LYS A 22 -12.78 -7.41 -1.63
C LYS A 22 -11.95 -6.59 -0.65
N LYS A 23 -12.39 -6.53 0.61
CA LYS A 23 -11.77 -5.65 1.60
C LYS A 23 -12.07 -6.11 3.03
N LEU A 24 -11.05 -6.17 3.86
CA LEU A 24 -11.14 -6.28 5.31
C LEU A 24 -10.75 -4.95 5.95
N THR A 25 -11.52 -4.46 6.91
CA THR A 25 -11.23 -3.20 7.62
C THR A 25 -11.41 -3.38 9.12
N LEU A 26 -10.33 -3.11 9.86
CA LEU A 26 -10.33 -3.00 11.32
C LEU A 26 -10.12 -1.53 11.66
N ALA A 27 -11.14 -0.85 12.19
CA ALA A 27 -11.09 0.59 12.42
C ALA A 27 -11.61 0.97 13.81
N GLY A 28 -11.06 2.06 14.35
CA GLY A 28 -11.49 2.67 15.61
C GLY A 28 -11.08 4.13 15.67
N SER A 29 -11.34 4.78 16.80
CA SER A 29 -11.04 6.21 17.00
C SER A 29 -9.56 6.57 16.86
N GLY A 30 -8.65 5.60 17.02
CA GLY A 30 -7.21 5.78 16.91
C GLY A 30 -6.61 5.53 15.51
N GLY A 31 -7.39 5.03 14.55
CA GLY A 31 -6.86 4.64 13.24
C GLY A 31 -7.58 3.45 12.58
N SER A 32 -6.95 2.90 11.54
CA SER A 32 -7.47 1.77 10.79
C SER A 32 -6.39 0.88 10.19
N ILE A 33 -6.69 -0.42 10.07
CA ILE A 33 -5.97 -1.39 9.24
C ILE A 33 -6.93 -1.82 8.13
N ILE A 34 -6.48 -1.73 6.88
CA ILE A 34 -7.25 -2.10 5.70
C ILE A 34 -6.42 -3.11 4.91
N ILE A 35 -7.05 -4.22 4.51
CA ILE A 35 -6.49 -5.21 3.59
C ILE A 35 -7.42 -5.25 2.38
N ASP A 36 -6.88 -4.96 1.21
CA ASP A 36 -7.58 -4.96 -0.08
C ASP A 36 -6.67 -5.48 -1.21
N ASP A 37 -7.08 -5.28 -2.46
CA ASP A 37 -6.37 -5.72 -3.67
C ASP A 37 -5.02 -5.02 -3.87
N ILE A 38 -4.82 -3.84 -3.27
CA ILE A 38 -3.57 -3.08 -3.35
C ILE A 38 -2.59 -3.54 -2.25
N GLY A 39 -3.10 -4.05 -1.14
CA GLY A 39 -2.29 -4.63 -0.07
C GLY A 39 -2.79 -4.23 1.32
N ILE A 40 -1.84 -3.94 2.23
CA ILE A 40 -2.13 -3.61 3.63
C ILE A 40 -1.85 -2.13 3.89
N THR A 41 -2.89 -1.39 4.27
CA THR A 41 -2.80 0.02 4.67
C THR A 41 -3.02 0.17 6.18
N ILE A 42 -2.06 0.78 6.88
CA ILE A 42 -2.17 1.12 8.30
C ILE A 42 -2.22 2.65 8.45
N LYS A 43 -3.33 3.17 8.97
CA LYS A 43 -3.48 4.59 9.32
C LYS A 43 -3.50 4.72 10.84
N ALA A 44 -2.50 5.36 11.40
CA ALA A 44 -2.41 5.64 12.83
C ALA A 44 -1.59 6.91 13.06
N LYS A 45 -1.78 7.58 14.20
CA LYS A 45 -0.92 8.72 14.60
C LYS A 45 0.54 8.28 14.84
N GLN A 46 0.72 7.05 15.30
CA GLN A 46 2.03 6.46 15.57
C GLN A 46 1.97 4.96 15.28
N LEU A 47 3.00 4.44 14.63
CA LEU A 47 3.27 3.00 14.52
C LEU A 47 4.40 2.65 15.48
N LYS A 48 4.15 1.74 16.44
CA LYS A 48 5.16 1.24 17.38
C LYS A 48 5.31 -0.27 17.17
N ILE A 49 6.51 -0.69 16.77
CA ILE A 49 6.85 -2.10 16.59
C ILE A 49 7.83 -2.46 17.72
N ASN A 50 7.46 -3.43 18.55
CA ASN A 50 8.34 -3.97 19.58
C ASN A 50 8.74 -5.39 19.18
N ALA A 51 9.87 -5.52 18.49
CA ALA A 51 10.37 -6.77 17.97
C ALA A 51 11.89 -6.83 18.13
N SER A 52 12.44 -8.05 18.28
CA SER A 52 13.89 -8.28 18.30
C SER A 52 14.55 -7.99 16.96
N SER A 53 13.81 -8.12 15.87
CA SER A 53 14.24 -7.76 14.52
C SER A 53 13.03 -7.38 13.66
N VAL A 54 13.27 -6.52 12.67
CA VAL A 54 12.32 -6.18 11.61
C VAL A 54 13.08 -6.33 10.29
N ASN A 55 12.67 -7.30 9.47
CA ASN A 55 13.21 -7.48 8.13
C ASN A 55 12.22 -6.86 7.14
N ILE A 56 12.72 -5.98 6.28
CA ILE A 56 11.94 -5.33 5.23
C ILE A 56 12.67 -5.62 3.92
N ASP A 57 12.19 -6.63 3.22
CA ASP A 57 12.71 -7.02 1.91
C ASP A 57 11.93 -6.30 0.81
N GLY A 58 12.63 -5.84 -0.23
CA GLY A 58 12.01 -5.09 -1.32
C GLY A 58 11.39 -6.02 -2.37
N GLY A 59 10.09 -5.87 -2.64
CA GLY A 59 9.41 -6.42 -3.82
C GLY A 59 9.72 -5.65 -5.12
N GLY A 60 10.94 -5.11 -5.26
CA GLY A 60 11.32 -4.25 -6.38
C GLY A 60 11.50 -4.99 -7.71
N VAL A 61 11.41 -6.32 -7.72
CA VAL A 61 11.61 -7.13 -8.93
C VAL A 61 10.58 -6.81 -10.01
N ASP A 62 9.33 -6.49 -9.64
CA ASP A 62 8.28 -6.17 -10.61
C ASP A 62 8.42 -4.78 -11.24
N GLN A 63 8.96 -3.80 -10.50
CA GLN A 63 9.25 -2.47 -11.07
C GLN A 63 10.51 -2.49 -11.93
N ILE A 64 11.52 -3.29 -11.56
CA ILE A 64 12.74 -3.45 -12.36
C ILE A 64 12.43 -4.21 -13.64
N ASN A 65 11.62 -5.27 -13.61
CA ASN A 65 11.23 -6.00 -14.82
C ASN A 65 10.40 -5.13 -15.78
N ALA A 66 9.52 -4.27 -15.27
CA ALA A 66 8.82 -3.27 -16.09
C ALA A 66 9.80 -2.23 -16.70
N LEU A 67 10.82 -1.81 -15.94
CA LEU A 67 11.89 -0.93 -16.42
C LEU A 67 12.77 -1.60 -17.49
N THR A 68 13.12 -2.88 -17.29
CA THR A 68 13.94 -3.68 -18.21
C THR A 68 13.18 -3.93 -19.51
N ALA A 69 11.90 -4.34 -19.44
CA ALA A 69 11.06 -4.55 -20.61
C ALA A 69 10.91 -3.26 -21.45
N ALA A 70 10.69 -2.10 -20.81
CA ALA A 70 10.62 -0.82 -21.52
C ALA A 70 11.95 -0.41 -22.17
N THR A 71 13.08 -0.82 -21.58
CA THR A 71 14.42 -0.57 -22.11
C THR A 71 14.75 -1.51 -23.29
N GLU A 72 14.31 -2.77 -23.23
CA GLU A 72 14.47 -3.77 -24.29
C GLU A 72 13.58 -3.48 -25.51
N GLU A 73 12.40 -2.88 -25.32
CA GLU A 73 11.49 -2.43 -26.39
C GLU A 73 11.94 -1.13 -27.07
N GLY A 74 13.09 -0.56 -26.68
CA GLY A 74 13.69 0.60 -27.35
C GLY A 74 12.90 1.89 -27.20
N VAL A 75 11.99 1.99 -26.22
CA VAL A 75 11.24 3.21 -25.93
C VAL A 75 12.08 4.07 -24.97
N PRO A 76 12.66 5.20 -25.43
CA PRO A 76 13.47 6.01 -24.55
C PRO A 76 12.59 6.65 -23.48
N PHE A 77 12.71 6.19 -22.24
CA PHE A 77 12.20 6.89 -21.06
C PHE A 77 13.08 8.11 -20.77
N CYS A 78 12.98 9.10 -21.63
CA CYS A 78 13.59 10.40 -21.42
C CYS A 78 12.47 11.35 -20.97
N GLU A 79 12.22 11.41 -19.66
CA GLU A 79 11.29 12.39 -19.06
C GLU A 79 11.65 13.83 -19.46
N VAL A 80 12.93 14.08 -19.77
CA VAL A 80 13.42 15.36 -20.29
C VAL A 80 13.00 15.59 -21.76
N CYS A 81 12.94 14.55 -22.59
CA CYS A 81 12.68 14.67 -24.03
C CYS A 81 11.20 14.90 -24.35
N ALA A 82 10.28 14.44 -23.49
CA ALA A 82 8.86 14.71 -23.61
C ALA A 82 8.51 16.18 -23.31
N LYS A 83 9.21 16.81 -22.35
CA LYS A 83 9.07 18.25 -22.06
C LYS A 83 9.59 19.12 -23.20
N ILE A 84 10.79 18.83 -23.71
CA ILE A 84 11.41 19.61 -24.79
C ILE A 84 10.57 19.55 -26.09
N LYS A 85 9.99 18.40 -26.43
CA LYS A 85 9.10 18.27 -27.61
C LYS A 85 7.78 19.05 -27.48
N LYS A 86 7.29 19.26 -26.25
CA LYS A 86 6.04 19.99 -26.02
C LYS A 86 6.29 21.50 -26.12
N GLU A 87 7.37 21.98 -25.51
CA GLU A 87 7.78 23.39 -25.55
C GLU A 87 8.17 23.88 -26.96
N ALA A 88 8.65 22.98 -27.83
CA ALA A 88 8.95 23.31 -29.22
C ALA A 88 7.71 23.39 -30.13
N LYS A 89 6.59 22.75 -29.77
CA LYS A 89 5.35 22.77 -30.57
C LYS A 89 4.37 23.88 -30.20
N ASP A 90 4.51 24.46 -29.01
CA ASP A 90 3.65 25.53 -28.52
C ASP A 90 4.16 26.94 -28.92
N ASN A 91 5.27 27.02 -29.69
CA ASN A 91 5.91 28.27 -30.15
C ASN A 91 6.02 28.39 -31.69
N GLU A 92 5.17 27.67 -32.44
CA GLU A 92 5.02 27.82 -33.90
C GLU A 92 3.59 28.28 -34.26
#